data_AF-A0A6V7H2H2-F1
#
_entry.id   AF-A0A6V7H2H2-F1
#
_cell.length_a   1.000
_cell.length_b   1.000
_cell.length_c   1.000
_cell.angle_alpha   90.00
_cell.angle_beta   90.00
_cell.angle_gamma   90.00
#
_symmetry.space_group_name_H-M   'P 1'
#
loop_
_entity.id
_entity.type
_entity.pdbx_description
1 polymer ?
#
loop_
_entity_poly.entity_id
_entity_poly.type
_entity_poly.pdbx_seq_one_letter_code
_entity_poly.pdbx_strand_id
1 'polypeptide(L)' 'MDLIMSSWSIIAAVLAVLAVVYYRATRNFAFFKKHGIPYAKPIPFLGSMWEMFFQRISFADLAEKLYNLDSDSKYV' A
#
# COMPACT_ATOMS: atom_id res chain seq x y z
N MET A 1 -16.26 35.28 -9.29
CA MET A 1 -16.88 33.93 -9.35
C MET A 1 -15.95 32.92 -10.03
N ASP A 2 -15.21 33.32 -11.05
CA ASP A 2 -14.44 32.43 -11.94
C ASP A 2 -13.23 31.74 -11.28
N LEU A 3 -12.56 32.43 -10.35
CA LEU A 3 -11.43 31.86 -9.58
C LEU A 3 -11.86 30.70 -8.68
N ILE A 4 -13.07 30.77 -8.11
CA ILE A 4 -13.62 29.73 -7.23
C ILE A 4 -13.99 28.51 -8.08
N MET A 5 -14.74 28.71 -9.18
CA MET A 5 -15.14 27.64 -10.10
C MET A 5 -13.93 26.90 -10.71
N SER A 6 -12.87 27.65 -11.03
CA SER A 6 -11.59 27.10 -11.49
C SER A 6 -10.92 26.25 -10.40
N SER A 7 -10.87 26.73 -9.16
CA SER A 7 -10.28 26.01 -8.02
C SER A 7 -10.95 24.66 -7.76
N TRP A 8 -12.30 24.60 -7.79
CA TRP A 8 -13.05 23.35 -7.64
C TRP A 8 -12.72 22.34 -8.76
N SER A 9 -12.58 22.83 -9.99
CA SER A 9 -12.24 21.99 -11.15
C SER A 9 -10.83 21.40 -11.03
N ILE A 10 -9.86 22.19 -10.55
CA ILE A 10 -8.49 21.74 -10.30
C ILE A 10 -8.46 20.66 -9.20
N ILE A 11 -9.18 20.88 -8.10
CA ILE A 11 -9.27 19.91 -7.00
C ILE A 11 -9.87 18.58 -7.49
N ALA A 12 -10.96 18.66 -8.27
CA ALA A 12 -11.60 17.47 -8.84
C ALA A 12 -10.67 16.70 -9.78
N ALA A 13 -9.90 17.40 -10.63
CA ALA A 13 -8.92 16.78 -11.52
C ALA A 13 -7.81 16.06 -10.74
N VAL A 14 -7.26 16.70 -9.69
CA VAL A 14 -6.23 16.10 -8.83
C VAL A 14 -6.78 14.85 -8.12
N LEU A 15 -8.00 14.92 -7.58
CA LEU A 15 -8.64 13.77 -6.93
C LEU A 15 -8.88 12.62 -7.91
N ALA A 16 -9.30 12.91 -9.15
CA ALA A 16 -9.48 11.88 -10.17
C ALA A 16 -8.16 11.19 -10.52
N VAL A 17 -7.07 11.93 -10.67
CA VAL A 17 -5.73 11.37 -10.91
C VAL A 17 -5.30 10.50 -9.72
N LEU A 18 -5.45 10.98 -8.49
CA LEU A 18 -5.12 10.20 -7.29
C LEU A 18 -5.93 8.92 -7.20
N ALA A 19 -7.23 8.95 -7.52
CA ALA A 19 -8.10 7.78 -7.52
C ALA A 19 -7.66 6.74 -8.56
N VAL A 20 -7.31 7.17 -9.77
CA VAL A 20 -6.80 6.28 -10.84
C VAL A 20 -5.47 5.64 -10.42
N VAL A 21 -4.55 6.43 -9.87
CA VAL A 21 -3.25 5.92 -9.40
C VAL A 21 -3.43 4.96 -8.23
N TYR A 22 -4.31 5.29 -7.27
CA TYR A 22 -4.67 4.41 -6.15
C TYR A 22 -5.25 3.09 -6.63
N TYR A 23 -6.19 3.14 -7.59
CA TYR A 23 -6.80 1.94 -8.16
C TYR A 23 -5.76 1.07 -8.87
N ARG A 24 -4.89 1.67 -9.69
CA ARG A 24 -3.80 0.94 -10.37
C ARG A 24 -2.81 0.32 -9.40
N ALA A 25 -2.40 1.04 -8.35
CA ALA A 25 -1.48 0.53 -7.33
C ALA A 25 -2.11 -0.63 -6.56
N THR A 26 -3.39 -0.51 -6.18
CA THR A 26 -4.11 -1.51 -5.41
C THR A 26 -4.42 -2.78 -6.22
N ARG A 27 -4.58 -2.67 -7.54
CA ARG A 27 -4.88 -3.81 -8.43
C ARG A 27 -3.81 -4.91 -8.36
N ASN A 28 -2.55 -4.56 -8.10
CA ASN A 28 -1.45 -5.52 -8.09
C ASN A 28 -1.29 -6.27 -6.74
N PHE A 29 -2.03 -5.87 -5.70
CA PHE A 29 -1.96 -6.50 -4.38
C PHE A 29 -2.52 -7.92 -4.33
N ALA A 30 -3.25 -8.34 -5.36
CA ALA A 30 -3.76 -9.70 -5.47
C ALA A 30 -2.74 -10.71 -6.01
N PHE A 31 -1.53 -10.29 -6.42
CA PHE A 31 -0.53 -11.20 -7.01
C PHE A 31 -0.09 -12.29 -6.02
N PHE A 32 0.35 -11.91 -4.82
CA PHE A 32 0.76 -12.86 -3.78
C PHE A 32 -0.42 -13.66 -3.22
N LYS A 33 -1.58 -12.99 -3.07
CA LYS A 33 -2.84 -13.65 -2.68
C LYS A 33 -3.23 -14.78 -3.63
N LYS A 34 -3.03 -14.61 -4.94
CA LYS A 34 -3.32 -15.65 -5.95
C LYS A 34 -2.39 -16.85 -5.88
N HIS A 35 -1.17 -16.69 -5.35
CA HIS A 35 -0.18 -17.76 -5.25
C HIS A 35 -0.20 -18.46 -3.90
N GLY A 36 -1.14 -18.11 -3.00
CA GLY A 36 -1.22 -18.68 -1.65
C GLY A 36 -0.06 -18.28 -0.74
N ILE A 37 0.73 -17.26 -1.14
CA ILE A 37 1.88 -16.81 -0.36
C ILE A 37 1.37 -15.89 0.75
N PRO A 38 1.74 -16.14 2.02
CA PRO A 38 1.44 -15.25 3.14
C PRO A 38 1.99 -13.86 2.82
N TYR A 39 1.13 -12.85 2.84
CA TYR A 39 1.53 -11.48 2.48
C TYR A 39 0.98 -10.47 3.47
N ALA A 40 1.85 -9.56 3.91
CA ALA A 40 1.42 -8.38 4.64
C ALA A 40 0.65 -7.46 3.70
N LYS A 41 -0.56 -7.04 4.09
CA LYS A 41 -1.41 -6.17 3.27
C LYS A 41 -0.66 -4.86 2.95
N PRO A 42 -0.22 -4.66 1.70
CA PRO A 42 0.55 -3.49 1.32
C PRO A 42 -0.38 -2.29 1.29
N ILE A 43 0.14 -1.16 1.77
CA ILE A 43 -0.54 0.12 1.64
C ILE A 43 -0.24 0.66 0.24
N PRO A 44 -1.22 1.23 -0.48
CA PRO A 44 -0.95 1.92 -1.75
C PRO A 44 0.16 2.95 -1.56
N PHE A 45 1.11 2.96 -2.50
CA PHE A 45 2.40 3.68 -2.50
C PHE A 45 3.53 3.14 -1.61
N LEU A 46 3.30 2.84 -0.32
CA LEU A 46 4.39 2.43 0.59
C LEU A 46 4.60 0.92 0.70
N GLY A 47 3.67 0.13 0.15
CA GLY A 47 3.76 -1.33 0.21
C GLY A 47 3.57 -1.86 1.64
N SER A 48 4.13 -3.05 1.91
CA SER A 48 4.20 -3.65 3.23
C SER A 48 5.23 -2.96 4.16
N MET A 49 6.08 -2.09 3.62
CA MET A 49 7.15 -1.41 4.34
C MET A 49 6.75 -0.05 4.93
N TRP A 50 5.45 0.27 4.93
CA TRP A 50 4.95 1.53 5.46
C TRP A 50 5.40 1.79 6.92
N GLU A 51 5.41 0.75 7.77
CA GLU A 51 5.79 0.89 9.18
C GLU A 51 7.28 1.24 9.32
N MET A 52 8.13 0.78 8.40
CA MET A 52 9.55 1.13 8.36
C MET A 52 9.75 2.59 7.90
N PHE A 53 9.01 3.04 6.88
CA PHE A 53 9.06 4.43 6.40
C PHE A 53 8.60 5.43 7.45
N PHE A 54 7.61 5.06 8.26
CA PHE A 54 7.17 5.85 9.41
C PHE A 54 8.04 5.66 10.66
N GLN A 55 9.17 4.95 10.53
CA GLN A 55 10.10 4.61 11.62
C GLN A 55 9.40 3.98 12.83
N ARG A 56 8.26 3.32 12.60
CA ARG A 56 7.50 2.63 13.66
C ARG A 56 8.14 1.30 14.03
N ILE A 57 8.83 0.66 13.08
CA ILE A 57 9.51 -0.62 13.27
C ILE A 57 10.88 -0.59 12.56
N SER A 58 11.85 -1.33 13.07
CA SER A 58 13.12 -1.53 12.39
C SER A 58 12.99 -2.50 11.21
N PHE A 59 14.02 -2.58 10.37
CA PHE A 59 14.07 -3.59 9.31
C PHE A 59 14.02 -5.02 9.86
N ALA A 60 14.66 -5.26 11.02
CA ALA A 60 14.66 -6.56 11.67
C ALA A 60 13.25 -6.93 12.18
N ASP A 61 12.56 -5.98 12.82
CA ASP A 61 11.18 -6.17 13.27
C ASP A 61 10.22 -6.44 12.10
N LEU A 62 10.45 -5.77 10.96
CA LEU A 62 9.67 -6.02 9.74
C LEU A 62 9.91 -7.44 9.23
N ALA A 63 11.16 -7.89 9.21
CA ALA A 63 11.52 -9.25 8.79
C ALA A 63 10.92 -10.30 9.73
N GLU A 64 11.00 -10.10 11.06
CA GLU A 64 10.38 -10.97 12.06
C GLU A 64 8.86 -11.00 11.91
N LYS A 65 8.22 -9.85 11.69
CA LYS A 65 6.78 -9.77 11.44
C LYS A 65 6.38 -10.54 10.19
N LEU A 66 7.15 -10.44 9.11
CA LEU A 66 6.91 -11.20 7.87
C LEU A 66 7.14 -12.70 8.08
N TYR A 67 8.15 -13.07 8.86
CA TYR A 67 8.46 -14.45 9.22
C TYR A 67 7.34 -15.10 10.03
N ASN A 68 6.82 -14.39 11.02
CA ASN A 68 5.73 -14.84 11.88
C ASN A 68 4.33 -14.74 11.24
N LEU A 69 4.20 -14.23 10.00
CA LEU A 69 2.90 -14.20 9.30
C LEU A 69 2.36 -15.61 8.99
N ASP A 70 3.25 -16.59 8.88
CA ASP A 70 2.91 -17.98 8.61
C ASP A 70 3.54 -18.89 9.67
N SER A 71 2.85 -18.97 10.81
CA SER A 71 3.21 -19.83 11.93
C SER A 71 3.18 -21.33 11.60
N ASP A 72 2.64 -21.72 10.45
CA ASP A 72 2.56 -23.11 9.98
C ASP A 72 3.65 -23.44 8.93
N SER A 73 4.48 -22.47 8.55
CA SER A 73 5.56 -22.70 7.60
C SER A 73 6.63 -23.62 8.21
N LYS A 74 6.66 -24.86 7.71
CA LYS A 74 7.47 -25.98 8.24
C LYS A 74 8.99 -25.83 8.07
N TYR A 75 9.46 -24.85 7.30
CA TYR A 75 10.88 -24.70 6.98
C TYR A 75 11.32 -23.24 7.02
N VAL A 76 11.85 -22.83 8.18
CA VAL A 76 13.09 -22.04 8.28
C VAL A 76 13.87 -22.51 9.51
#